data_AF-A0A3C0Y2Y1-F1
#
_entry.id   AF-A0A3C0Y2Y1-F1
#
_cell.length_a   1.000
_cell.length_b   1.000
_cell.length_c   1.000
_cell.angle_alpha   90.00
_cell.angle_beta   90.00
_cell.angle_gamma   90.00
#
_symmetry.space_group_name_H-M   'P 1'
#
loop_
_entity.id
_entity.type
_entity.pdbx_description
1 polymer ?
#
loop_
_entity_poly.entity_id
_entity_poly.type
_entity_poly.pdbx_seq_one_letter_code
_entity_poly.pdbx_strand_id
1 'polypeptide(L)'
;ADPRAFASLPITELASRSHVSKPTVVRFCRSVGYDGLSDFKLKLAGSVSEGVPFIHRSVDADDKTADVIVKVIDNTVAAFLKYRNDASPLAFEKATQALLAAYNTGKHIEFFGVGNSGIVAQDAQHKFF
;
A
#
# COMPACT_ATOMS: atom_id res chain seq x y z
N ALA A 1 -20.59 -0.41 1.77
CA ALA A 1 -19.98 -0.92 0.52
C ALA A 1 -19.48 0.18 -0.43
N ASP A 2 -19.45 1.48 -0.04
CA ASP A 2 -18.92 2.56 -0.89
C ASP A 2 -18.16 3.62 -0.07
N PRO A 3 -16.82 3.53 0.02
CA PRO A 3 -15.98 4.48 0.75
C PRO A 3 -15.99 5.91 0.19
N ARG A 4 -16.18 6.07 -1.14
CA ARG A 4 -16.23 7.38 -1.81
C ARG A 4 -17.48 8.14 -1.40
N ALA A 5 -18.62 7.45 -1.43
CA ALA A 5 -19.87 8.01 -0.94
C ALA A 5 -19.78 8.36 0.55
N PHE A 6 -19.17 7.51 1.38
CA PHE A 6 -19.02 7.83 2.80
C PHE A 6 -18.25 9.16 3.03
N ALA A 7 -17.15 9.37 2.31
CA ALA A 7 -16.33 10.57 2.47
C ALA A 7 -17.08 11.87 2.15
N SER A 8 -17.97 11.85 1.14
CA SER A 8 -18.68 13.04 0.66
C SER A 8 -20.04 13.29 1.34
N LEU A 9 -20.74 12.26 1.81
CA LEU A 9 -22.11 12.40 2.30
C LEU A 9 -22.24 13.13 3.66
N PRO A 10 -23.20 14.05 3.85
CA PRO A 10 -23.46 14.67 5.14
C PRO A 10 -23.78 13.64 6.25
N ILE A 11 -23.48 13.97 7.51
CA ILE A 11 -23.74 13.07 8.66
C ILE A 11 -25.20 12.63 8.78
N THR A 12 -26.15 13.49 8.38
CA THR A 12 -27.59 13.17 8.32
C THR A 12 -27.87 11.98 7.41
N GLU A 13 -27.24 11.96 6.24
CA GLU A 13 -27.42 10.91 5.24
C GLU A 13 -26.73 9.62 5.68
N LEU A 14 -25.52 9.72 6.25
CA LEU A 14 -24.80 8.58 6.81
C LEU A 14 -25.61 7.89 7.92
N ALA A 15 -26.21 8.68 8.80
CA ALA A 15 -27.08 8.20 9.88
C ALA A 15 -28.34 7.53 9.33
N SER A 16 -29.00 8.17 8.35
CA SER A 16 -30.20 7.65 7.69
C SER A 16 -29.96 6.30 7.01
N ARG A 17 -28.95 6.22 6.13
CA ARG A 17 -28.60 5.00 5.37
C ARG A 17 -28.14 3.85 6.25
N SER A 18 -27.56 4.16 7.40
CA SER A 18 -27.07 3.17 8.35
C SER A 18 -28.12 2.84 9.43
N HIS A 19 -29.30 3.45 9.39
CA HIS A 19 -30.37 3.30 10.38
C HIS A 19 -29.92 3.55 11.84
N VAL A 20 -29.06 4.56 12.03
CA VAL A 20 -28.55 4.95 13.36
C VAL A 20 -28.69 6.45 13.59
N SER A 21 -28.48 6.88 14.84
CA SER A 21 -28.45 8.31 15.19
C SER A 21 -27.14 8.99 14.75
N LYS A 22 -27.16 10.32 14.54
CA LYS A 22 -25.94 11.10 14.24
C LYS A 22 -24.84 10.90 15.30
N PRO A 23 -25.13 10.92 16.63
CA PRO A 23 -24.12 10.60 17.64
C PRO A 23 -23.52 9.20 17.52
N THR A 24 -24.28 8.21 17.04
CA THR A 24 -23.75 6.85 16.80
C THR A 24 -22.69 6.85 15.71
N VAL A 25 -22.88 7.60 14.62
CA VAL A 25 -21.87 7.76 13.56
C VAL A 25 -20.58 8.36 14.11
N VAL A 26 -20.66 9.42 14.94
CA VAL A 26 -19.48 10.05 15.54
C VAL A 26 -18.77 9.11 16.52
N ARG A 27 -19.53 8.38 17.35
CA ARG A 27 -18.97 7.39 18.28
C ARG A 27 -18.26 6.25 17.55
N PHE A 28 -18.80 5.79 16.43
CA PHE A 28 -18.14 4.80 15.59
C PHE A 28 -16.76 5.30 15.12
N CYS A 29 -16.68 6.49 14.52
CA CYS A 29 -15.41 7.06 14.07
C CYS A 29 -14.37 7.15 15.22
N ARG A 30 -14.82 7.51 16.43
CA ARG A 30 -13.96 7.52 17.62
C ARG A 30 -13.51 6.13 18.08
N SER A 31 -14.41 5.15 18.07
CA SER A 31 -14.08 3.77 18.46
C SER A 31 -13.04 3.10 17.55
N VAL A 32 -12.91 3.57 16.31
CA VAL A 32 -11.91 3.07 15.36
C VAL A 32 -10.63 3.93 15.32
N GLY A 33 -10.44 4.82 16.30
CA GLY A 33 -9.17 5.52 16.53
C GLY A 33 -9.03 6.91 15.88
N TYR A 34 -10.14 7.58 15.56
CA TYR A 34 -10.14 8.91 14.94
C TYR A 34 -10.79 9.94 15.87
N ASP A 35 -10.48 11.23 15.70
CA ASP A 35 -10.98 12.27 16.62
C ASP A 35 -12.49 12.57 16.44
N GLY A 36 -13.07 12.10 15.34
CA GLY A 36 -14.48 12.21 15.01
C GLY A 36 -14.74 11.99 13.53
N LEU A 37 -15.94 12.38 13.06
CA LEU A 37 -16.34 12.15 11.67
C LEU A 37 -15.49 12.94 10.67
N SER A 38 -15.12 14.19 10.97
CA SER A 38 -14.34 15.02 10.05
C SER A 38 -12.93 14.48 9.82
N ASP A 39 -12.24 14.08 10.90
CA ASP A 39 -10.92 13.43 10.83
C ASP A 39 -10.98 12.12 10.04
N PHE A 40 -11.98 11.28 10.35
CA PHE A 40 -12.22 10.03 9.64
C PHE A 40 -12.45 10.24 8.15
N LYS A 41 -13.28 11.22 7.76
CA LYS A 41 -13.54 11.54 6.35
C LYS A 41 -12.31 12.06 5.62
N LEU A 42 -11.50 12.88 6.27
CA LEU A 42 -10.29 13.44 5.68
C LEU A 42 -9.28 12.33 5.34
N LYS A 43 -9.00 11.46 6.32
CA LYS A 43 -8.11 10.32 6.13
C LYS A 43 -8.67 9.30 5.14
N LEU A 44 -9.99 9.06 5.16
CA LEU A 44 -10.66 8.19 4.19
C LEU A 44 -10.56 8.77 2.77
N ALA A 45 -10.81 10.06 2.57
CA ALA A 45 -10.71 10.71 1.26
C ALA A 45 -9.29 10.63 0.67
N GLY A 46 -8.25 10.74 1.51
CA GLY A 46 -6.86 10.50 1.13
C GLY A 46 -6.66 9.07 0.61
N SER A 47 -7.06 8.08 1.40
CA SER A 47 -6.91 6.65 1.02
C SER A 47 -7.68 6.25 -0.25
N VAL A 48 -8.77 6.96 -0.54
CA VAL A 48 -9.67 6.66 -1.67
C VAL A 48 -9.27 7.42 -2.95
N SER A 49 -8.54 8.53 -2.83
CA SER A 49 -8.06 9.34 -3.96
C SER A 49 -6.75 8.83 -4.58
N GLU A 50 -5.99 7.98 -3.89
CA GLU A 50 -4.75 7.37 -4.42
C GLU A 50 -4.96 6.31 -5.51
N GLY A 51 -6.18 6.21 -6.06
CA GLY A 51 -6.42 5.65 -7.40
C GLY A 51 -6.32 4.14 -7.55
N VAL A 52 -5.81 3.41 -6.56
CA VAL A 52 -5.85 1.95 -6.55
C VAL A 52 -6.78 1.52 -5.42
N PRO A 53 -7.96 0.94 -5.71
CA PRO A 53 -8.70 0.23 -4.69
C PRO A 53 -7.78 -0.86 -4.17
N PHE A 54 -7.23 -0.68 -2.96
CA PHE A 54 -6.54 -1.73 -2.21
C PHE A 54 -7.56 -2.79 -1.80
N ILE A 55 -8.14 -3.47 -2.78
CA ILE A 55 -8.74 -4.77 -2.55
C ILE A 55 -7.54 -5.71 -2.61
N HIS A 56 -7.03 -6.10 -1.44
CA HIS A 56 -6.10 -7.22 -1.37
C HIS A 56 -6.87 -8.43 -1.92
N ARG A 57 -6.67 -8.76 -3.20
CA ARG A 57 -7.35 -9.88 -3.84
C ARG A 57 -6.52 -11.11 -3.52
N SER A 58 -6.73 -11.68 -2.34
CA SER A 58 -6.11 -12.94 -1.96
C SER A 58 -6.53 -14.03 -2.93
N VAL A 59 -5.58 -14.86 -3.34
CA VAL A 59 -5.88 -16.06 -4.12
C VAL A 59 -6.48 -17.09 -3.16
N ASP A 60 -7.68 -17.55 -3.49
CA ASP A 60 -8.46 -18.48 -2.69
C ASP A 60 -8.48 -19.87 -3.35
N ALA A 61 -8.70 -20.92 -2.55
CA ALA A 61 -8.64 -22.30 -3.03
C ALA A 61 -9.72 -22.65 -4.06
N ASP A 62 -10.81 -21.87 -4.10
CA ASP A 62 -11.95 -22.01 -5.00
C ASP A 62 -11.90 -21.06 -6.22
N ASP A 63 -10.83 -20.27 -6.37
CA ASP A 63 -10.63 -19.42 -7.55
C ASP A 63 -10.49 -20.25 -8.83
N LYS A 64 -11.15 -19.80 -9.91
CA LYS A 64 -10.87 -20.35 -11.24
C LYS A 64 -9.50 -19.86 -11.70
N THR A 65 -8.85 -20.59 -12.60
CA THR A 65 -7.54 -20.20 -13.15
C THR A 65 -7.52 -18.77 -13.71
N ALA A 66 -8.60 -18.35 -14.37
CA ALA A 66 -8.74 -16.97 -14.87
C ALA A 66 -8.74 -15.93 -13.75
N ASP A 67 -9.38 -16.24 -12.62
CA ASP A 67 -9.42 -15.36 -11.45
C ASP A 67 -8.02 -15.26 -10.82
N VAL A 68 -7.32 -16.39 -10.67
CA VAL A 68 -5.94 -16.42 -10.14
C VAL A 68 -5.00 -15.51 -10.95
N ILE A 69 -5.05 -15.58 -12.28
CA ILE A 69 -4.21 -14.75 -13.16
C ILE A 69 -4.44 -13.26 -12.87
N VAL A 70 -5.70 -12.83 -12.84
CA VAL A 70 -6.07 -11.44 -12.57
C VAL A 70 -5.61 -11.02 -11.17
N LYS A 71 -5.90 -11.84 -10.15
CA LYS A 71 -5.53 -11.52 -8.76
C LYS A 71 -4.02 -11.38 -8.56
N VAL A 72 -3.21 -12.28 -9.12
CA VAL A 72 -1.75 -12.25 -8.99
C VAL A 72 -1.15 -11.01 -9.68
N ILE A 73 -1.60 -10.71 -10.90
CA ILE A 73 -1.12 -9.54 -11.65
C ILE A 73 -1.52 -8.25 -10.92
N ASP A 74 -2.79 -8.12 -10.52
CA ASP A 74 -3.28 -6.94 -9.81
C ASP A 74 -2.54 -6.71 -8.50
N ASN A 75 -2.28 -7.77 -7.72
CA ASN A 75 -1.50 -7.68 -6.48
C ASN A 75 -0.07 -7.19 -6.75
N THR A 76 0.55 -7.67 -7.82
CA THR A 76 1.90 -7.24 -8.22
C THR A 76 1.91 -5.76 -8.62
N VAL A 77 0.94 -5.33 -9.43
CA VAL A 77 0.78 -3.92 -9.82
C VAL A 77 0.54 -3.03 -8.61
N ALA A 78 -0.33 -3.43 -7.68
CA ALA A 78 -0.60 -2.69 -6.46
C ALA A 78 0.65 -2.56 -5.58
N ALA A 79 1.43 -3.64 -5.42
CA ALA A 79 2.68 -3.61 -4.68
C ALA A 79 3.70 -2.64 -5.32
N PHE A 80 3.84 -2.63 -6.65
CA PHE A 80 4.71 -1.69 -7.35
C PHE A 80 4.26 -0.24 -7.23
N LEU A 81 2.96 0.03 -7.36
CA LEU A 81 2.42 1.38 -7.23
C LEU A 81 2.61 1.91 -5.81
N LYS A 82 2.39 1.08 -4.80
CA LYS A 82 2.68 1.41 -3.41
C LYS A 82 4.15 1.72 -3.22
N TYR A 83 5.04 0.82 -3.66
CA TYR A 83 6.48 1.02 -3.54
C TYR A 83 6.93 2.32 -4.22
N ARG A 84 6.42 2.63 -5.42
CA ARG A 84 6.74 3.88 -6.13
C ARG A 84 6.34 5.12 -5.33
N ASN A 85 5.19 5.09 -4.67
CA ASN A 85 4.70 6.22 -3.87
C ASN A 85 5.49 6.36 -2.54
N ASP A 86 5.90 5.23 -1.96
CA ASP A 86 6.68 5.18 -0.71
C ASP A 86 8.19 5.42 -0.93
N ALA A 87 8.67 5.21 -2.17
CA ALA A 87 10.08 5.31 -2.54
C ALA A 87 10.61 6.74 -2.34
N SER A 88 11.67 6.87 -1.54
CA SER A 88 12.33 8.15 -1.30
C SER A 88 13.44 8.42 -2.33
N PRO A 89 13.32 9.45 -3.20
CA PRO A 89 14.37 9.79 -4.15
C PRO A 89 15.72 10.04 -3.48
N LEU A 90 15.71 10.68 -2.30
CA LEU A 90 16.91 10.96 -1.53
C LEU A 90 17.60 9.68 -1.01
N ALA A 91 16.83 8.65 -0.63
CA ALA A 91 17.41 7.38 -0.20
C ALA A 91 18.10 6.66 -1.37
N PHE A 92 17.49 6.68 -2.56
CA PHE A 92 18.07 6.14 -3.78
C PHE A 92 19.36 6.86 -4.18
N GLU A 93 19.38 8.20 -4.10
CA GLU A 93 20.57 8.99 -4.39
C GLU A 93 21.73 8.60 -3.45
N LYS A 94 21.47 8.53 -2.14
CA LYS A 94 22.47 8.13 -1.14
C LYS A 94 22.98 6.70 -1.38
N ALA A 95 22.08 5.76 -1.69
CA ALA A 95 22.46 4.37 -1.97
C ALA A 95 23.35 4.29 -3.22
N THR A 96 22.98 4.99 -4.28
CA THR A 96 23.75 5.02 -5.54
C THR A 96 25.14 5.62 -5.33
N GLN A 97 25.23 6.75 -4.61
CA GLN A 97 26.52 7.36 -4.26
C GLN A 97 27.41 6.44 -3.43
N ALA A 98 26.85 5.72 -2.46
CA ALA A 98 27.60 4.77 -1.63
C ALA A 98 28.14 3.59 -2.47
N LEU A 99 27.31 3.04 -3.37
CA LEU A 99 27.73 1.97 -4.29
C LEU A 99 28.84 2.42 -5.23
N LEU A 100 28.71 3.62 -5.83
CA LEU A 100 29.74 4.20 -6.68
C LEU A 100 31.05 4.46 -5.93
N ALA A 101 30.98 4.96 -4.70
CA ALA A 101 32.16 5.18 -3.88
C ALA A 101 32.88 3.86 -3.52
N ALA A 102 32.12 2.80 -3.20
CA ALA A 102 32.68 1.48 -2.95
C ALA A 102 33.39 0.93 -4.20
N TYR A 103 32.74 1.03 -5.37
CA TYR A 103 33.30 0.62 -6.66
C TYR A 103 34.61 1.37 -6.98
N ASN A 104 34.61 2.70 -6.88
CA ASN A 104 35.77 3.55 -7.20
C ASN A 104 36.96 3.33 -6.26
N THR A 105 36.71 2.86 -5.03
CA THR A 105 37.77 2.56 -4.06
C THR A 105 38.19 1.09 -4.06
N GLY A 106 37.68 0.29 -5.01
CA GLY A 106 38.00 -1.13 -5.13
C GLY A 106 37.47 -1.98 -3.98
N LYS A 107 36.44 -1.51 -3.27
CA LYS A 107 35.80 -2.27 -2.18
C LYS A 107 34.82 -3.29 -2.74
N HIS A 108 34.63 -4.38 -1.98
CA HIS A 108 33.65 -5.39 -2.32
C HIS A 108 32.23 -4.91 -2.03
N ILE A 109 31.29 -5.26 -2.91
CA ILE A 109 29.85 -5.07 -2.72
C ILE A 109 29.26 -6.47 -2.49
N GLU A 110 28.73 -6.71 -1.28
CA GLU A 110 28.21 -8.01 -0.87
C GLU A 110 26.69 -7.93 -0.67
N PHE A 111 25.97 -8.92 -1.20
CA PHE A 111 24.52 -9.02 -1.08
C PHE A 111 24.15 -10.15 -0.12
N PHE A 112 23.27 -9.85 0.84
CA PHE A 112 22.81 -10.80 1.85
C PHE A 112 21.29 -10.93 1.79
N GLY A 113 20.79 -12.16 1.87
CA GLY A 113 19.36 -12.43 1.90
C GLY A 113 19.08 -13.84 2.39
N VAL A 114 17.96 -14.01 3.12
CA VAL A 114 17.48 -15.30 3.63
C VAL A 114 16.08 -15.55 3.09
N GLY A 115 15.76 -16.81 2.76
CA GLY A 115 14.47 -17.18 2.17
C GLY A 115 14.26 -16.51 0.81
N ASN A 116 13.09 -15.90 0.59
CA ASN A 116 12.76 -15.23 -0.67
C ASN A 116 13.72 -14.08 -1.01
N SER A 117 14.22 -13.37 0.00
CA SER A 117 15.23 -12.31 -0.19
C SER A 117 16.58 -12.87 -0.64
N GLY A 118 16.86 -14.16 -0.41
CA GLY A 118 18.06 -14.82 -0.93
C GLY A 118 18.09 -14.86 -2.45
N ILE A 119 16.94 -15.11 -3.10
CA ILE A 119 16.84 -15.11 -4.57
C ILE A 119 17.08 -13.70 -5.13
N VAL A 120 16.58 -12.66 -4.45
CA VAL A 120 16.82 -11.26 -4.84
C VAL A 120 18.30 -10.89 -4.66
N ALA A 121 18.94 -11.34 -3.57
CA ALA A 121 20.36 -11.12 -3.36
C ALA A 121 21.22 -11.81 -4.43
N GLN A 122 20.85 -13.02 -4.85
CA GLN A 122 21.51 -13.73 -5.96
C GLN A 122 21.34 -13.01 -7.31
N ASP A 123 20.14 -12.53 -7.61
CA ASP A 123 19.88 -11.72 -8.82
C ASP A 123 20.70 -10.41 -8.80
N ALA A 124 20.83 -9.77 -7.64
CA ALA A 124 21.69 -8.60 -7.48
C ALA A 124 23.16 -8.94 -7.69
N GLN A 125 23.66 -10.05 -7.13
CA GLN A 125 25.02 -10.52 -7.36
C GLN A 125 25.31 -10.70 -8.86
N HIS A 126 24.42 -11.38 -9.59
CA HIS A 126 24.55 -11.61 -11.04
C HIS A 126 24.49 -10.31 -11.88
N LYS A 127 23.84 -9.26 -11.38
CA LYS A 127 23.74 -7.97 -12.10
C LYS A 127 24.95 -7.07 -11.85
N PHE A 128 25.59 -7.20 -10.70
CA PHE A 128 26.72 -6.35 -10.30
C PHE A 128 28.08 -6.97 -10.68
N PHE A 129 28.13 -8.28 -10.97
CA PHE A 129 29.34 -9.04 -11.28
C PHE A 129 29.07 -10.07 -12.38
#